data_AF-A0A969TEA5-F1
#
_entry.id   AF-A0A969TEA5-F1
#
_cell.length_a   1.000
_cell.length_b   1.000
_cell.length_c   1.000
_cell.angle_alpha   90.00
_cell.angle_beta   90.00
_cell.angle_gamma   90.00
#
_symmetry.space_group_name_H-M   'P 1'
#
loop_
_entity.id
_entity.type
_entity.pdbx_description
1 polymer ?
#
loop_
_entity_poly.entity_id
_entity_poly.type
_entity_poly.pdbx_seq_one_letter_code
_entity_poly.pdbx_strand_id
1 'polypeptide(L)'
;MAIAIRERNVKQMDWDNLLEEIEDMSASQRRALRSYSKRLIEHILKLKYWQQERARCKNGWREEVSNFRSEILDILKDSPSLKNYLKENYSDWFDKVVVNYQKNQLFLIEDTTVIPLETMMDDNFFG
;
A
#
# COMPACT_ATOMS: atom_id res chain seq x y z
N MET A 1 9.19 -19.97 16.74
CA MET A 1 10.53 -19.60 16.27
C MET A 1 11.17 -18.42 16.98
N ALA A 2 10.43 -17.42 17.47
CA ALA A 2 10.97 -16.35 18.33
C ALA A 2 11.66 -16.84 19.64
N ILE A 3 11.39 -18.07 20.08
CA ILE A 3 11.92 -18.65 21.32
C ILE A 3 13.41 -19.04 21.17
N ALA A 4 13.81 -19.67 20.06
CA ALA A 4 15.18 -20.17 19.88
C ALA A 4 16.23 -19.06 19.71
N ILE A 5 15.86 -17.96 19.01
CA ILE A 5 16.69 -16.75 18.89
C ILE A 5 16.84 -16.08 20.26
N ARG A 6 15.78 -16.05 21.07
CA ARG A 6 15.82 -15.56 22.45
C ARG A 6 16.71 -16.42 23.36
N GLU A 7 16.71 -17.74 23.16
CA GLU A 7 17.48 -18.69 23.97
C GLU A 7 18.96 -18.84 23.54
N ARG A 8 19.41 -18.13 22.49
CA ARG A 8 20.78 -18.20 21.93
C ARG A 8 21.25 -19.66 21.73
N ASN A 9 20.35 -20.59 21.43
CA ASN A 9 20.73 -21.98 21.22
C ASN A 9 21.16 -22.21 19.77
N VAL A 10 22.29 -21.58 19.41
CA VAL A 10 22.83 -21.46 18.05
C VAL A 10 23.21 -22.82 17.43
N LYS A 11 23.43 -23.84 18.27
CA LYS A 11 23.92 -25.17 17.84
C LYS A 11 22.87 -26.08 17.20
N GLN A 12 21.58 -25.82 17.41
CA GLN A 12 20.47 -26.59 16.82
C GLN A 12 19.63 -25.73 15.86
N MET A 13 20.12 -24.54 15.49
CA MET A 13 19.35 -23.63 14.66
C MET A 13 19.43 -24.07 13.19
N ASP A 14 18.26 -24.34 12.61
CA ASP A 14 18.09 -24.59 11.18
C ASP A 14 18.15 -23.25 10.44
N TRP A 15 19.35 -22.91 9.97
CA TRP A 15 19.64 -21.62 9.35
C TRP A 15 18.99 -21.47 7.97
N ASP A 16 18.77 -22.57 7.26
CA ASP A 16 18.15 -22.55 5.93
C ASP A 16 16.66 -22.24 6.06
N ASN A 17 15.94 -22.93 6.97
CA ASN A 17 14.54 -22.64 7.23
C ASN A 17 14.34 -21.22 7.81
N LEU A 18 15.26 -20.73 8.64
CA LEU A 18 15.20 -19.35 9.16
C LEU A 18 15.40 -18.30 8.06
N LEU A 19 16.34 -18.55 7.13
CA LEU A 19 16.57 -17.64 6.01
C LEU A 19 15.36 -17.59 5.09
N GLU A 20 14.80 -18.75 4.74
CA GLU A 20 13.59 -18.86 3.92
C GLU A 20 12.42 -18.09 4.55
N GLU A 21 12.18 -18.25 5.84
CA GLU A 21 11.14 -17.51 6.56
C GLU A 21 11.34 -16.00 6.55
N ILE A 22 12.58 -15.52 6.71
CA ILE A 22 12.90 -14.09 6.67
C ILE A 22 12.67 -13.54 5.25
N GLU A 23 13.09 -14.28 4.22
CA GLU A 23 12.90 -13.89 2.83
C GLU A 23 11.41 -13.84 2.47
N ASP A 24 10.64 -14.84 2.88
CA ASP A 24 9.19 -14.92 2.69
C ASP A 24 8.44 -13.81 3.43
N MET A 25 8.82 -13.53 4.68
CA MET A 25 8.26 -12.42 5.44
C MET A 25 8.52 -11.09 4.75
N SER A 26 9.75 -10.89 4.25
CA SER A 26 10.11 -9.68 3.50
C SER A 26 9.30 -9.55 2.20
N ALA A 27 9.06 -10.66 1.50
CA ALA A 27 8.28 -10.70 0.27
C ALA A 27 6.79 -10.44 0.55
N SER A 28 6.27 -10.96 1.66
CA SER A 28 4.90 -10.75 2.11
C SER A 28 4.62 -9.28 2.43
N GLN A 29 5.50 -8.63 3.20
CA GLN A 29 5.36 -7.21 3.52
C GLN A 29 5.45 -6.31 2.28
N ARG A 30 6.37 -6.61 1.33
CA ARG A 30 6.43 -5.90 0.03
C ARG A 30 5.12 -6.03 -0.75
N ARG A 31 4.53 -7.23 -0.78
CA ARG A 31 3.24 -7.48 -1.45
C ARG A 31 2.09 -6.73 -0.77
N ALA A 32 2.04 -6.73 0.56
CA ALA A 32 1.03 -6.02 1.34
C ALA A 32 1.12 -4.51 1.11
N LEU A 33 2.32 -3.93 1.22
CA LEU A 33 2.57 -2.51 0.98
C LEU A 33 2.12 -2.07 -0.42
N ARG A 34 2.46 -2.86 -1.44
CA ARG A 34 2.00 -2.63 -2.81
C ARG A 34 0.48 -2.67 -2.92
N SER A 35 -0.16 -3.66 -2.29
CA SER A 35 -1.62 -3.84 -2.33
C SER A 35 -2.34 -2.65 -1.72
N TYR A 36 -1.96 -2.26 -0.49
CA TYR A 36 -2.57 -1.12 0.19
C TYR A 36 -2.32 0.19 -0.53
N SER A 37 -1.11 0.40 -1.06
CA SER A 37 -0.80 1.60 -1.86
C SER A 37 -1.70 1.70 -3.09
N LYS A 38 -1.89 0.61 -3.83
CA LYS A 38 -2.81 0.58 -4.98
C LYS A 38 -4.25 0.85 -4.56
N ARG A 39 -4.75 0.20 -3.50
CA ARG A 39 -6.12 0.43 -3.01
C ARG A 39 -6.33 1.88 -2.56
N LEU A 40 -5.32 2.50 -1.93
CA LEU A 40 -5.35 3.92 -1.58
C LEU A 40 -5.50 4.80 -2.84
N ILE A 41 -4.68 4.55 -3.87
CA ILE A 41 -4.77 5.25 -5.16
C ILE A 41 -6.16 5.11 -5.75
N GLU A 42 -6.69 3.90 -5.81
CA GLU A 42 -8.02 3.65 -6.35
C GLU A 42 -9.11 4.46 -5.65
N HIS A 43 -9.14 4.46 -4.32
CA HIS A 43 -10.20 5.13 -3.57
C HIS A 43 -10.10 6.65 -3.64
N ILE A 44 -8.89 7.21 -3.69
CA ILE A 44 -8.69 8.64 -3.93
C ILE A 44 -9.18 9.02 -5.32
N LEU A 45 -8.88 8.22 -6.36
CA LEU A 45 -9.39 8.48 -7.72
C LEU A 45 -10.91 8.39 -7.79
N LYS A 46 -11.54 7.42 -7.09
CA LYS A 46 -13.01 7.34 -6.97
C LYS A 46 -13.58 8.59 -6.33
N LEU A 47 -12.99 9.05 -5.23
CA LEU A 47 -13.44 10.25 -4.52
C LEU A 47 -13.27 11.53 -5.34
N LYS A 48 -12.21 11.62 -6.15
CA LYS A 48 -11.90 12.78 -7.00
C LYS A 48 -12.81 12.84 -8.23
N TYR A 49 -13.01 11.71 -8.92
CA TYR A 49 -13.59 11.70 -10.27
C TYR A 49 -14.95 11.01 -10.40
N TRP A 50 -15.31 10.08 -9.50
CA TRP A 50 -16.56 9.32 -9.63
C TRP A 50 -17.78 10.06 -9.05
N GLN A 51 -18.15 11.18 -9.66
CA GLN A 51 -19.20 12.08 -9.14
C GLN A 51 -20.56 11.39 -8.99
N GLN A 52 -20.89 10.45 -9.88
CA GLN A 52 -22.17 9.73 -9.89
C GLN A 52 -22.42 8.94 -8.59
N GLU A 53 -21.39 8.26 -8.08
CA GLU A 53 -21.49 7.42 -6.87
C GLU A 53 -21.03 8.14 -5.59
N ARG A 54 -20.37 9.30 -5.74
CA ARG A 54 -19.77 10.06 -4.64
C ARG A 54 -20.78 10.37 -3.53
N ALA A 55 -21.99 10.81 -3.86
CA ALA A 55 -22.99 11.19 -2.85
C ALA A 55 -23.36 10.04 -1.90
N ARG A 56 -23.36 8.80 -2.39
CA ARG A 56 -23.72 7.60 -1.63
C ARG A 56 -22.52 6.96 -0.94
N CYS A 57 -21.38 6.92 -1.62
CA CYS A 57 -20.25 6.09 -1.21
C CYS A 57 -19.10 6.88 -0.56
N LYS A 58 -19.14 8.23 -0.58
CA LYS A 58 -18.03 9.09 -0.09
C LYS A 58 -17.56 8.74 1.32
N ASN A 59 -18.48 8.54 2.27
CA ASN A 59 -18.08 8.31 3.66
C ASN A 59 -17.32 6.98 3.81
N GLY A 60 -17.82 5.90 3.21
CA GLY A 60 -17.14 4.60 3.24
C GLY A 60 -15.79 4.63 2.50
N TRP A 61 -15.70 5.35 1.37
CA TRP A 61 -14.41 5.49 0.69
C TRP A 61 -13.40 6.32 1.48
N ARG A 62 -13.83 7.34 2.22
CA ARG A 62 -12.93 8.11 3.10
C ARG A 62 -12.44 7.26 4.27
N GLU A 63 -13.31 6.45 4.85
CA GLU A 63 -12.92 5.49 5.89
C GLU A 63 -11.88 4.49 5.37
N GLU A 64 -12.11 3.88 4.20
CA GLU A 64 -11.14 2.99 3.56
C GLU A 64 -9.80 3.70 3.27
N VAL A 65 -9.81 4.96 2.81
CA VAL A 65 -8.59 5.75 2.62
C VAL A 65 -7.80 5.91 3.91
N SER A 66 -8.46 6.26 5.01
CA SER A 66 -7.82 6.37 6.33
C SER A 66 -7.26 5.02 6.81
N ASN A 67 -7.98 3.93 6.57
CA ASN A 67 -7.53 2.58 6.90
C ASN A 67 -6.28 2.20 6.11
N PHE A 68 -6.25 2.43 4.78
CA PHE A 68 -5.07 2.10 3.97
C PHE A 68 -3.86 2.93 4.33
N ARG A 69 -4.02 4.22 4.65
CA ARG A 69 -2.91 5.04 5.15
C ARG A 69 -2.33 4.45 6.42
N SER A 70 -3.20 4.07 7.36
CA SER A 70 -2.79 3.45 8.62
C SER A 70 -2.02 2.15 8.39
N GLU A 71 -2.56 1.24 7.57
CA GLU A 71 -1.90 -0.03 7.21
C GLU A 71 -0.53 0.19 6.53
N ILE A 72 -0.43 1.17 5.64
CA ILE A 72 0.86 1.54 5.01
C ILE A 72 1.84 2.04 6.07
N LEU A 73 1.41 2.93 6.96
CA LEU A 73 2.26 3.48 8.02
C LEU A 73 2.72 2.40 9.00
N ASP A 74 1.85 1.47 9.37
CA ASP A 74 2.19 0.34 10.25
C ASP A 74 3.22 -0.58 9.61
N ILE A 75 3.05 -0.95 8.34
CA ILE A 75 4.06 -1.73 7.60
C ILE A 75 5.41 -1.00 7.55
N LEU A 76 5.40 0.32 7.31
CA LEU A 76 6.63 1.12 7.25
C LEU A 76 7.27 1.33 8.63
N LYS A 77 6.48 1.26 9.70
CA LYS A 77 6.97 1.31 11.08
C LYS A 77 7.65 0.00 11.46
N ASP A 78 7.01 -1.12 11.13
CA ASP A 78 7.54 -2.47 11.37
C ASP A 78 8.73 -2.80 10.46
N SER A 79 8.81 -2.17 9.28
CA SER A 79 9.88 -2.39 8.31
C SER A 79 10.31 -1.09 7.62
N PRO A 80 11.12 -0.25 8.31
CA PRO A 80 11.55 1.05 7.80
C PRO A 80 12.33 1.00 6.47
N SER A 81 12.98 -0.13 6.16
CA SER A 81 13.67 -0.35 4.89
C SER A 81 12.72 -0.32 3.69
N LEU A 82 11.42 -0.59 3.89
CA LEU A 82 10.41 -0.54 2.83
C LEU A 82 10.02 0.88 2.41
N LYS A 83 10.47 1.92 3.12
CA LYS A 83 10.22 3.31 2.73
C LYS A 83 10.81 3.63 1.35
N ASN A 84 12.03 3.17 1.07
CA ASN A 84 12.64 3.36 -0.25
C ASN A 84 11.92 2.55 -1.32
N TYR A 85 11.56 1.31 -1.00
CA TYR A 85 10.76 0.47 -1.90
C TYR A 85 9.43 1.13 -2.29
N LEU A 86 8.71 1.74 -1.34
CA LEU A 86 7.50 2.52 -1.65
C LEU A 86 7.80 3.69 -2.58
N LYS A 87 8.79 4.53 -2.23
CA LYS A 87 9.13 5.73 -3.03
C LYS A 87 9.53 5.40 -4.46
N GLU A 88 10.34 4.37 -4.65
CA GLU A 88 10.85 3.95 -5.96
C GLU A 88 9.75 3.37 -6.86
N ASN A 89 8.74 2.73 -6.28
CA ASN A 89 7.73 2.00 -7.04
C ASN A 89 6.37 2.73 -7.14
N TYR A 90 6.14 3.76 -6.31
CA TYR A 90 4.84 4.43 -6.19
C TYR A 90 4.32 4.97 -7.53
N SER A 91 5.17 5.64 -8.32
CA SER A 91 4.78 6.20 -9.62
C SER A 91 4.27 5.12 -10.58
N ASP A 92 5.00 4.01 -10.70
CA ASP A 92 4.59 2.87 -11.53
C ASP A 92 3.27 2.26 -11.06
N TRP A 93 3.05 2.19 -9.75
CA TRP A 93 1.80 1.67 -9.20
C TRP A 93 0.62 2.60 -9.47
N PHE A 94 0.83 3.91 -9.39
CA PHE A 94 -0.16 4.92 -9.74
C PHE A 94 -0.58 4.78 -11.20
N ASP A 95 0.37 4.76 -12.12
CA ASP A 95 0.10 4.63 -13.56
C ASP A 95 -0.66 3.35 -13.87
N LYS A 96 -0.26 2.22 -13.25
CA LYS A 96 -0.96 0.94 -13.41
C LYS A 96 -2.41 1.00 -12.93
N VAL A 97 -2.69 1.70 -11.83
CA VAL A 97 -4.05 1.87 -11.33
C VAL A 97 -4.88 2.73 -12.30
N VAL A 98 -4.35 3.86 -12.75
CA VAL A 98 -5.02 4.75 -13.71
C VAL A 98 -5.36 3.99 -15.00
N VAL A 99 -4.40 3.28 -15.58
CA VAL A 99 -4.59 2.48 -16.79
C VAL A 99 -5.65 1.39 -16.59
N ASN A 100 -5.67 0.73 -15.43
CA ASN A 100 -6.67 -0.29 -15.12
C ASN A 100 -8.08 0.33 -15.03
N TYR A 101 -8.23 1.45 -14.33
CA TYR A 101 -9.53 2.14 -14.19
C TYR A 101 -10.05 2.67 -15.52
N GLN A 102 -9.19 3.26 -16.35
CA GLN A 102 -9.56 3.73 -17.69
C GLN A 102 -10.04 2.57 -18.58
N LYS A 103 -9.41 1.39 -18.49
CA LYS A 103 -9.86 0.20 -19.22
C LYS A 103 -11.23 -0.30 -18.80
N ASN A 104 -11.55 -0.21 -17.51
CA ASN A 104 -12.84 -0.65 -16.98
C ASN A 104 -13.98 0.37 -17.21
N GLN A 105 -13.66 1.57 -17.74
CA GLN A 105 -14.61 2.64 -18.12
C GLN A 105 -15.66 3.00 -17.05
N LEU A 106 -15.36 2.83 -15.76
CA LEU A 106 -16.30 3.14 -14.68
C LEU A 106 -16.55 4.65 -14.53
N PHE A 107 -15.54 5.47 -14.80
CA PHE A 107 -15.61 6.94 -14.84
C PHE A 107 -14.40 7.52 -15.60
N LEU A 108 -14.48 8.78 -16.01
CA LEU A 108 -13.40 9.48 -16.70
C LEU A 108 -12.41 10.07 -15.67
N ILE A 109 -11.12 9.76 -15.84
CA ILE A 109 -10.02 10.42 -15.11
C ILE A 109 -9.50 11.53 -16.01
N GLU A 110 -9.81 12.79 -15.66
CA GLU A 110 -9.46 13.96 -16.46
C GLU A 110 -7.97 14.34 -16.35
N ASP A 111 -7.37 14.11 -15.17
CA ASP A 111 -5.96 14.38 -14.90
C ASP A 111 -5.28 13.10 -14.40
N THR A 112 -4.35 12.60 -15.21
CA THR A 112 -3.55 11.40 -14.96
C THR A 112 -2.19 11.70 -14.35
N THR A 113 -1.92 12.97 -14.01
CA THR A 113 -0.66 13.34 -13.36
C THR A 113 -0.54 12.62 -12.03
N VAL A 114 0.63 12.03 -11.78
CA VAL A 114 0.91 11.33 -10.52
C VAL A 114 0.76 12.31 -9.36
N ILE A 115 -0.16 12.01 -8.45
CA ILE A 115 -0.30 12.74 -7.19
C ILE A 115 0.93 12.41 -6.33
N PRO A 116 1.72 13.40 -5.86
CA PRO A 116 2.90 13.13 -5.04
C PRO A 116 2.58 12.24 -3.83
N LEU A 117 3.51 11.36 -3.46
CA LEU A 117 3.31 10.42 -2.37
C LEU A 117 3.01 11.13 -1.04
N GLU A 118 3.65 12.28 -0.81
CA GLU A 118 3.43 13.11 0.37
C GLU A 118 1.99 13.60 0.44
N THR A 119 1.47 14.13 -0.67
CA THR A 119 0.06 14.53 -0.79
C THR A 119 -0.88 13.35 -0.62
N MET A 120 -0.51 12.19 -1.17
CA MET A 120 -1.29 10.97 -1.09
C MET A 120 -1.45 10.45 0.34
N MET A 121 -0.41 10.63 1.16
CA MET A 121 -0.37 10.22 2.56
C MET A 121 -0.89 11.29 3.53
N ASP A 122 -1.24 12.49 3.06
CA ASP A 122 -1.83 13.54 3.90
C ASP A 122 -3.25 13.17 4.35
N ASP A 123 -3.48 13.11 5.66
CA ASP A 123 -4.77 12.75 6.26
C ASP A 123 -5.93 13.66 5.85
N ASN A 124 -5.64 14.89 5.40
CA ASN A 124 -6.65 15.85 4.95
C ASN A 124 -6.97 15.72 3.47
N PHE A 125 -6.16 14.99 2.71
CA PHE A 125 -6.34 14.82 1.28
C PHE A 125 -7.27 13.64 0.97
N PHE A 126 -8.28 13.83 0.13
CA PHE A 126 -9.25 12.79 -0.26
C PHE A 126 -9.61 12.85 -1.75
N GLY A 127 -8.78 13.48 -2.58
CA GLY A 127 -9.08 13.71 -3.99
C GLY A 127 -9.75 15.05 -4.26
#